data_AF-A0A9E4J1K8-F1
#
_entry.id   AF-A0A9E4J1K8-F1
#
_cell.length_a   1.000
_cell.length_b   1.000
_cell.length_c   1.000
_cell.angle_alpha   90.00
_cell.angle_beta   90.00
_cell.angle_gamma   90.00
#
_symmetry.space_group_name_H-M   'P 1'
#
loop_
_entity.id
_entity.type
_entity.pdbx_description
1 polymer ?
#
loop_
_entity_poly.entity_id
_entity_poly.type
_entity_poly.pdbx_seq_one_letter_code
_entity_poly.pdbx_strand_id
1 'polypeptide(L)'
;MQQSLIASSAVLALAAAVPAAAQWSPLPLYPSIEPARTCESLTDVELADATVESATLETAAASGPPYCRITVAATHPPAGDRITIWVALPTENWNGRFLGTGGGGFSGGSPRTLPAAVREGFAAAATDTGHEGSRLASTDPSSGC
;
A
#
# COMPACT_ATOMS: atom_id res chain seq x y z
N MET A 1 14.36 -46.52 -54.49
CA MET A 1 13.51 -47.11 -53.43
C MET A 1 14.12 -46.75 -52.09
N GLN A 2 13.50 -45.83 -51.35
CA GLN A 2 13.29 -45.88 -49.89
C GLN A 2 12.89 -44.48 -49.41
N GLN A 3 11.68 -44.41 -48.88
CA GLN A 3 11.01 -43.24 -48.35
C GLN A 3 11.16 -43.35 -46.82
N SER A 4 11.80 -42.37 -46.18
CA SER A 4 11.82 -42.28 -44.71
C SER A 4 10.78 -41.27 -44.28
N LEU A 5 9.61 -41.76 -43.87
CA LEU A 5 8.54 -40.99 -43.26
C LEU A 5 8.89 -40.74 -41.79
N ILE A 6 9.17 -39.49 -41.43
CA ILE A 6 9.34 -39.07 -40.04
C ILE A 6 7.97 -38.61 -39.55
N ALA A 7 7.33 -39.42 -38.70
CA ALA A 7 6.05 -39.10 -38.08
C ALA A 7 6.23 -37.92 -37.10
N SER A 8 5.68 -36.76 -37.45
CA SER A 8 5.58 -35.61 -36.54
C SER A 8 4.44 -35.85 -35.56
N SER A 9 4.76 -36.23 -34.33
CA SER A 9 3.79 -36.25 -33.23
C SER A 9 3.49 -34.83 -32.78
N ALA A 10 2.30 -34.33 -33.13
CA ALA A 10 1.78 -33.08 -32.58
C ALA A 10 1.40 -33.28 -31.11
N VAL A 11 2.14 -32.67 -30.20
CA VAL A 11 1.79 -32.59 -28.78
C VAL A 11 0.72 -31.51 -28.64
N LEU A 12 -0.55 -31.89 -28.48
CA LEU A 12 -1.59 -30.95 -28.07
C LEU A 12 -1.34 -30.54 -26.62
N ALA A 13 -0.78 -29.35 -26.42
CA ALA A 13 -0.78 -28.70 -25.12
C ALA A 13 -2.22 -28.29 -24.78
N LEU A 14 -2.86 -29.00 -23.85
CA LEU A 14 -4.06 -28.50 -23.19
C LEU A 14 -3.65 -27.26 -22.39
N ALA A 15 -3.95 -26.07 -22.91
CA ALA A 15 -3.96 -24.86 -22.12
C ALA A 15 -5.11 -24.97 -21.12
N ALA A 16 -4.82 -25.42 -19.90
CA ALA A 16 -5.74 -25.25 -18.78
C ALA A 16 -5.94 -23.76 -18.59
N ALA A 17 -7.13 -23.26 -18.93
CA ALA A 17 -7.54 -21.90 -18.59
C ALA A 17 -7.61 -21.82 -17.06
N VAL A 18 -6.53 -21.33 -16.45
CA VAL A 18 -6.57 -20.86 -15.07
C VAL A 18 -7.62 -19.76 -15.02
N PRO A 19 -8.75 -19.94 -14.31
CA PRO A 19 -9.72 -18.86 -14.18
C PRO A 19 -8.95 -17.70 -13.52
N ALA A 20 -8.96 -16.55 -14.19
CA ALA A 20 -8.41 -15.32 -13.63
C ALA A 20 -8.97 -15.21 -12.21
N ALA A 21 -8.10 -15.28 -11.21
CA ALA A 21 -8.49 -15.11 -9.82
C ALA A 21 -9.35 -13.85 -9.77
N ALA A 22 -10.63 -14.03 -9.45
CA ALA A 22 -11.55 -12.93 -9.25
C ALA A 22 -10.86 -11.99 -8.27
N GLN A 23 -10.56 -10.79 -8.73
CA GLN A 23 -10.01 -9.70 -7.92
C GLN A 23 -10.76 -9.64 -6.59
N TRP A 24 -10.12 -10.06 -5.50
CA TRP A 24 -10.71 -10.06 -4.16
C TRP A 24 -10.70 -8.66 -3.54
N SER A 25 -10.92 -7.63 -4.34
CA SER A 25 -11.19 -6.30 -3.81
C SER A 25 -12.48 -6.41 -2.99
N PRO A 26 -12.44 -6.19 -1.67
CA PRO A 26 -13.61 -6.39 -0.85
C PRO A 26 -14.69 -5.39 -1.24
N LEU A 27 -15.93 -5.86 -1.28
CA LEU A 27 -17.09 -4.98 -1.48
C LEU A 27 -17.14 -3.90 -0.39
N PRO A 28 -17.59 -2.67 -0.72
CA PRO A 28 -17.82 -1.64 0.27
C PRO A 28 -18.73 -2.12 1.39
N LEU A 29 -18.34 -1.86 2.64
CA LEU A 29 -19.16 -2.17 3.82
C LEU A 29 -20.44 -1.34 3.89
N TYR A 30 -20.40 -0.11 3.36
CA TYR A 30 -21.53 0.80 3.30
C TYR A 30 -21.61 1.45 1.92
N PRO A 31 -22.81 1.74 1.40
CA PRO A 31 -22.96 2.50 0.16
C PRO A 31 -22.59 3.98 0.39
N SER A 32 -22.00 4.60 -0.64
CA SER A 32 -21.81 6.07 -0.73
C SER A 32 -21.08 6.69 0.45
N ILE A 33 -19.89 6.17 0.80
CA ILE A 33 -19.08 6.75 1.86
C ILE A 33 -18.33 7.98 1.33
N GLU A 34 -18.68 9.14 1.87
CA GLU A 34 -18.05 10.43 1.53
C GLU A 34 -17.11 10.90 2.66
N PRO A 35 -16.05 11.66 2.34
CA PRO A 35 -15.18 12.25 3.36
C PRO A 35 -15.94 13.21 4.29
N ALA A 36 -15.80 13.01 5.61
CA ALA A 36 -16.42 13.89 6.61
C ALA A 36 -15.75 15.27 6.72
N ARG A 37 -14.52 15.41 6.24
CA ARG A 37 -13.67 16.60 6.32
C ARG A 37 -12.86 16.75 5.04
N THR A 38 -12.45 17.97 4.71
CA THR A 38 -11.45 18.20 3.66
C THR A 38 -10.08 17.73 4.12
N CYS A 39 -9.24 17.31 3.18
CA CYS A 39 -7.90 16.79 3.49
C CYS A 39 -7.08 17.79 4.30
N GLU A 40 -7.08 19.06 3.87
CA GLU A 40 -6.31 20.13 4.48
C GLU A 40 -6.75 20.40 5.92
N SER A 41 -8.05 20.24 6.22
CA SER A 41 -8.55 20.47 7.58
C SER A 41 -8.09 19.42 8.59
N LEU A 42 -7.49 18.31 8.15
CA LEU A 42 -7.03 17.25 9.06
C LEU A 42 -5.83 17.68 9.91
N THR A 43 -5.14 18.76 9.55
CA THR A 43 -4.10 19.37 10.41
C THR A 43 -4.66 19.88 11.74
N ASP A 44 -5.96 20.16 11.82
CA ASP A 44 -6.62 20.67 13.03
C ASP A 44 -7.13 19.55 13.94
N VAL A 45 -6.81 18.28 13.65
CA VAL A 45 -7.23 17.16 14.48
C VAL A 45 -6.34 17.10 15.73
N GLU A 46 -6.97 17.25 16.89
CA GLU A 46 -6.30 17.08 18.17
C GLU A 46 -6.23 15.60 18.55
N LEU A 47 -5.01 15.11 18.81
CA LEU A 47 -4.75 13.76 19.25
C LEU A 47 -3.91 13.81 20.54
N ALA A 48 -4.21 12.93 21.49
CA ALA A 48 -3.35 12.77 22.65
C ALA A 48 -2.02 12.17 22.20
N ASP A 49 -0.90 12.76 22.64
CA ASP A 49 0.46 12.30 22.39
C ASP A 49 0.83 12.14 20.90
N ALA A 50 0.10 12.81 20.01
CA ALA A 50 0.38 12.83 18.57
C ALA A 50 -0.02 14.15 17.92
N THR A 51 0.71 14.53 16.87
CA THR A 51 0.47 15.75 16.09
C THR A 51 0.40 15.42 14.61
N VAL A 52 -0.62 15.93 13.92
CA VAL A 52 -0.70 15.88 12.45
C VAL A 52 0.25 16.94 11.89
N GLU A 53 1.39 16.52 11.34
CA GLU A 53 2.42 17.41 10.80
C GLU A 53 2.08 17.92 9.39
N SER A 54 1.40 17.09 8.60
CA SER A 54 0.94 17.48 7.27
C SER A 54 -0.28 16.68 6.84
N ALA A 55 -1.14 17.31 6.04
CA ALA A 55 -2.19 16.68 5.27
C ALA A 55 -2.20 17.31 3.88
N THR A 56 -2.07 16.48 2.83
CA THR A 56 -1.95 16.96 1.44
C THR A 56 -2.78 16.09 0.53
N LEU A 57 -3.63 16.72 -0.28
CA LEU A 57 -4.43 16.02 -1.28
C LEU A 57 -3.54 15.60 -2.45
N GLU A 58 -3.45 14.30 -2.67
CA GLU A 58 -2.80 13.72 -3.83
C GLU A 58 -3.83 13.52 -4.93
N THR A 59 -3.86 14.44 -5.89
CA THR A 59 -4.86 14.48 -6.97
C THR A 59 -4.59 13.48 -8.11
N ALA A 60 -3.90 12.37 -7.81
CA ALA A 60 -3.56 11.29 -8.73
C ALA A 60 -2.79 11.73 -10.00
N ALA A 61 -1.45 11.60 -9.97
CA ALA A 61 -0.67 11.54 -11.20
C ALA A 61 -0.57 10.06 -11.66
N ALA A 62 -1.40 9.71 -12.64
CA ALA A 62 -1.29 8.52 -13.52
C ALA A 62 -1.48 7.09 -12.94
N SER A 63 -1.79 6.85 -11.65
CA SER A 63 -1.77 5.47 -11.10
C SER A 63 -2.76 5.09 -9.99
N GLY A 64 -3.82 5.86 -9.70
CA GLY A 64 -4.83 5.46 -8.71
C GLY A 64 -5.86 6.56 -8.40
N PRO A 65 -6.89 6.29 -7.57
CA PRO A 65 -7.84 7.30 -7.15
C PRO A 65 -7.16 8.36 -6.26
N PRO A 66 -7.70 9.60 -6.20
CA PRO A 66 -7.19 10.65 -5.34
C PRO A 66 -7.32 10.28 -3.85
N TYR A 67 -6.31 10.64 -3.06
CA TYR A 67 -6.29 10.37 -1.63
C TYR A 67 -5.60 11.47 -0.85
N CYS A 68 -5.98 11.62 0.42
CA CYS A 68 -5.32 12.52 1.35
C CYS A 68 -4.12 11.80 1.97
N ARG A 69 -2.91 12.30 1.71
CA ARG A 69 -1.68 11.84 2.37
C ARG A 69 -1.47 12.64 3.65
N ILE A 70 -1.34 11.94 4.77
CA ILE A 70 -1.21 12.54 6.09
C ILE A 70 0.06 12.00 6.73
N THR A 71 0.82 12.88 7.39
CA THR A 71 1.96 12.49 8.23
C THR A 71 1.66 12.91 9.66
N VAL A 72 1.77 11.96 10.58
CA VAL A 72 1.53 12.14 12.01
C VAL A 72 2.80 11.78 12.76
N ALA A 73 3.20 12.62 13.70
CA ALA A 73 4.24 12.32 14.66
C ALA A 73 3.61 11.97 16.01
N ALA A 74 3.81 10.75 16.46
CA ALA A 74 3.42 10.30 17.80
C ALA A 74 4.64 10.27 18.72
N THR A 75 4.41 10.46 20.02
CA THR A 75 5.44 10.38 21.06
C THR A 75 4.94 9.53 22.23
N HIS A 76 5.85 8.88 22.96
CA HIS A 76 5.52 8.15 24.18
C HIS A 76 6.09 8.87 25.42
N PRO A 77 5.25 9.55 26.22
CA PRO A 77 5.70 10.10 27.50
C PRO A 77 5.94 9.00 28.55
N PRO A 78 7.00 9.12 29.38
CA PRO A 78 7.98 10.20 29.45
C PRO A 78 9.22 9.97 28.57
N ALA A 79 9.27 8.90 27.78
CA ALA A 79 10.45 8.53 26.99
C ALA A 79 10.80 9.56 25.92
N GLY A 80 9.81 10.26 25.37
CA GLY A 80 10.01 11.35 24.41
C GLY A 80 10.59 10.87 23.07
N ASP A 81 10.35 9.61 22.71
CA ASP A 81 10.63 9.09 21.38
C ASP A 81 9.68 9.71 20.34
N ARG A 82 10.00 9.48 19.07
CA ARG A 82 9.21 9.98 17.95
C ARG A 82 8.95 8.84 16.98
N ILE A 83 7.66 8.61 16.72
CA ILE A 83 7.17 7.60 15.78
C ILE A 83 6.51 8.34 14.63
N THR A 84 6.99 8.13 13.41
CA THR A 84 6.33 8.65 12.22
C THR A 84 5.27 7.67 11.77
N ILE A 85 4.05 8.17 11.56
CA ILE A 85 2.92 7.42 11.02
C ILE A 85 2.49 8.12 9.74
N TRP A 86 2.38 7.36 8.66
CA TRP A 86 1.83 7.83 7.40
C TRP A 86 0.45 7.23 7.22
N VAL A 87 -0.53 8.07 6.86
CA VAL A 87 -1.90 7.64 6.60
C VAL A 87 -2.29 8.09 5.19
N ALA A 88 -2.97 7.23 4.46
CA ALA A 88 -3.57 7.52 3.19
C ALA A 88 -5.08 7.28 3.28
N LEU A 89 -5.86 8.35 3.20
CA LEU A 89 -7.32 8.30 3.23
C LEU A 89 -7.86 8.49 1.81
N PRO A 90 -8.55 7.51 1.22
CA PRO A 90 -9.23 7.70 -0.06
C PRO A 90 -10.22 8.86 0.03
N THR A 91 -10.20 9.74 -0.97
CA THR A 91 -11.20 10.82 -1.07
C THR A 91 -12.48 10.37 -1.77
N GLU A 92 -12.40 9.22 -2.44
CA GLU A 92 -13.50 8.56 -3.13
C GLU A 92 -13.32 7.03 -3.00
N ASN A 93 -14.38 6.27 -3.24
CA ASN A 93 -14.33 4.81 -3.36
C ASN A 93 -13.74 4.08 -2.13
N TRP A 94 -13.84 4.67 -0.93
CA TRP A 94 -13.47 3.97 0.30
C TRP A 94 -14.45 2.81 0.55
N ASN A 95 -13.92 1.61 0.74
CA ASN A 95 -14.70 0.40 0.98
C ASN A 95 -15.13 0.22 2.45
N GLY A 96 -14.87 1.22 3.30
CA GLY A 96 -15.19 1.18 4.73
C GLY A 96 -14.17 0.41 5.59
N ARG A 97 -13.06 -0.06 5.01
CA ARG A 97 -12.05 -0.87 5.70
C ARG A 97 -10.74 -0.12 5.86
N PHE A 98 -10.01 -0.49 6.91
CA PHE A 98 -8.67 0.01 7.19
C PHE A 98 -7.64 -1.11 6.99
N LEU A 99 -6.48 -0.77 6.42
CA LEU A 99 -5.36 -1.69 6.22
C LEU A 99 -4.06 -1.08 6.78
N GLY A 100 -3.54 -1.69 7.84
CA GLY A 100 -2.18 -1.42 8.30
C GLY A 100 -1.16 -2.17 7.44
N THR A 101 -0.24 -1.44 6.82
CA THR A 101 0.89 -2.02 6.09
C THR A 101 2.15 -1.96 6.94
N GLY A 102 2.95 -3.03 6.90
CA GLY A 102 4.21 -3.12 7.62
C GLY A 102 5.42 -3.07 6.69
N GLY A 103 6.59 -3.20 7.29
CA GLY A 103 7.86 -3.39 6.60
C GLY A 103 8.32 -4.85 6.64
N GLY A 104 9.64 -5.04 6.68
CA GLY A 104 10.29 -6.35 6.73
C GLY A 104 11.67 -6.26 7.37
N GLY A 105 12.13 -7.34 7.99
CA GLY A 105 13.36 -7.34 8.79
C GLY A 105 13.27 -6.33 9.93
N PHE A 106 14.24 -5.41 10.01
CA PHE A 106 14.25 -4.30 10.98
C PHE A 106 13.60 -3.01 10.45
N SER A 107 12.95 -3.04 9.30
CA SER A 107 12.20 -1.89 8.79
C SER A 107 10.76 -1.95 9.26
N GLY A 108 10.29 -0.90 9.93
CA GLY A 108 8.92 -0.82 10.45
C GLY A 108 7.84 -0.75 9.36
N GLY A 109 8.09 0.03 8.31
CA GLY A 109 7.12 0.32 7.26
C GLY A 109 7.61 1.43 6.32
N SER A 110 6.78 1.79 5.34
CA SER A 110 7.12 2.85 4.38
C SER A 110 5.85 3.45 3.77
N PRO A 111 5.76 4.79 3.59
CA PRO A 111 4.59 5.42 2.97
C PRO A 111 4.35 4.96 1.52
N ARG A 112 5.38 4.41 0.86
CA ARG A 112 5.28 3.89 -0.52
C ARG A 112 4.34 2.69 -0.67
N THR A 113 3.98 2.00 0.41
CA THR A 113 3.04 0.85 0.35
C THR A 113 1.58 1.30 0.30
N LEU A 114 1.27 2.51 0.76
CA LEU A 114 -0.10 2.98 0.96
C LEU A 114 -0.90 3.18 -0.34
N PRO A 115 -0.33 3.71 -1.45
CA PRO A 115 -1.09 3.92 -2.68
C PRO A 115 -1.72 2.64 -3.25
N ALA A 116 -1.05 1.48 -3.10
CA ALA A 116 -1.59 0.21 -3.55
C ALA A 116 -2.86 -0.18 -2.77
N ALA A 117 -2.86 0.01 -1.45
CA ALA A 117 -4.02 -0.25 -0.59
C ALA A 117 -5.18 0.71 -0.89
N VAL A 118 -4.88 1.99 -1.13
CA VAL A 118 -5.89 2.98 -1.52
C VAL A 118 -6.58 2.60 -2.84
N ARG A 119 -5.83 2.09 -3.82
CA ARG A 119 -6.41 1.61 -5.09
C ARG A 119 -7.38 0.44 -4.92
N GLU A 120 -7.21 -0.35 -3.86
CA GLU A 120 -8.11 -1.44 -3.50
C GLU A 120 -9.29 -0.97 -2.63
N GLY A 121 -9.39 0.35 -2.39
CA GLY A 121 -10.45 1.01 -1.65
C GLY A 121 -10.22 1.07 -0.16
N PHE A 122 -9.03 0.74 0.37
CA PHE A 122 -8.76 0.81 1.81
C PHE A 122 -8.31 2.21 2.23
N ALA A 123 -8.71 2.62 3.44
CA ALA A 123 -7.91 3.58 4.21
C ALA A 123 -6.66 2.85 4.72
N ALA A 124 -5.48 3.41 4.57
CA ALA A 124 -4.25 2.68 4.86
C ALA A 124 -3.29 3.48 5.74
N ALA A 125 -2.51 2.79 6.57
CA ALA A 125 -1.42 3.41 7.31
C ALA A 125 -0.15 2.55 7.36
N ALA A 126 0.98 3.20 7.61
CA ALA A 126 2.28 2.60 7.87
C ALA A 126 3.01 3.43 8.93
N THR A 127 4.00 2.84 9.60
CA THR A 127 4.84 3.55 10.56
C THR A 127 6.30 3.17 10.40
N ASP A 128 7.21 4.05 10.80
CA ASP A 128 8.63 3.76 10.96
C ASP A 128 8.93 2.90 12.20
N THR A 129 7.93 2.61 13.04
CA THR A 129 8.06 1.89 14.32
C THR A 129 9.00 2.57 15.33
N GLY A 130 9.23 3.88 15.19
CA GLY A 130 10.06 4.66 16.11
C GLY A 130 11.53 4.78 15.70
N HIS A 131 11.90 4.28 14.51
CA HIS A 131 13.26 4.42 13.98
C HIS A 131 13.28 4.38 12.46
N GLU A 132 14.26 5.05 11.85
CA GLU A 132 14.54 4.83 10.44
C GLU A 132 15.23 3.47 10.28
N GLY A 133 14.49 2.49 9.74
CA GLY A 133 15.03 1.17 9.46
C GLY A 133 16.29 1.27 8.60
N SER A 134 17.40 0.70 9.09
CA SER A 134 18.59 0.54 8.26
C SER A 134 18.20 -0.35 7.08
N ARG A 135 18.34 0.17 5.86
CA ARG A 135 18.50 -0.72 4.71
C ARG A 135 19.67 -1.62 5.13
N LEU A 136 19.47 -2.93 5.15
CA LEU A 136 20.59 -3.82 4.88
C LEU A 136 21.04 -3.39 3.48
N ALA A 137 21.93 -2.41 3.42
CA ALA A 137 22.70 -2.16 2.24
C ALA A 137 23.53 -3.43 2.15
N SER A 138 23.06 -4.40 1.36
CA SER A 138 23.99 -5.24 0.66
C SER A 138 24.79 -4.29 -0.21
N THR A 139 25.82 -3.65 0.36
CA THR A 139 26.96 -3.12 -0.37
C THR A 139 27.82 -4.28 -0.89
N ASP A 140 27.19 -5.42 -1.18
CA ASP A 140 27.76 -6.47 -1.99
C ASP A 140 27.25 -6.24 -3.43
N PRO A 141 28.07 -5.65 -4.31
CA PRO A 141 27.72 -5.45 -5.72
C PRO A 141 27.55 -6.77 -6.49
N SER A 142 27.75 -7.95 -5.87
CA SER A 142 27.62 -9.25 -6.54
C SER A 142 26.25 -9.91 -6.42
N SER A 143 25.30 -9.35 -5.65
CA SER A 143 23.94 -9.88 -5.51
C SER A 143 22.94 -9.18 -6.45
N GLY A 144 23.22 -9.22 -7.75
CA GLY A 144 22.22 -9.04 -8.79
C GLY A 144 21.66 -10.40 -9.20
N CYS A 145 20.34 -10.58 -9.09
CA CYS A 145 19.63 -11.59 -9.87
C CYS A 145 19.38 -11.06 -11.29
#